data_AF-A0ABD7A7H5-F1
#
_entry.id   AF-A0ABD7A7H5-F1
#
_cell.length_a   1.000
_cell.length_b   1.000
_cell.length_c   1.000
_cell.angle_alpha   90.00
_cell.angle_beta   90.00
_cell.angle_gamma   90.00
#
_symmetry.space_group_name_H-M   'P 1'
#
loop_
_entity.id
_entity.type
_entity.pdbx_description
1 polymer ?
#
loop_
_entity_poly.entity_id
_entity_poly.type
_entity_poly.pdbx_seq_one_letter_code
_entity_poly.pdbx_strand_id
1 'polypeptide(L)'
;MTNTILFLFILLSLLFAVYDQILMDRLKGRTKLTIILKKQKTIDTWLLIGLIILSIGYGVQNQISAFTLYLLSTCVILAVYLAFFRSPRLLLKQEGVFFANIYFNYAKIYQINIAEINTNEKVLVIDLHGGRRLLAQPENEEDLQSVVNFFEK
;
A
#
# COMPACT_ATOMS: atom_id res chain seq x y z
N MET A 1 1.43 7.87 29.14
CA MET A 1 2.14 7.03 28.14
C MET A 1 1.26 6.69 26.95
N THR A 2 0.03 6.17 27.15
CA THR A 2 -0.90 5.82 26.05
C THR A 2 -1.14 6.95 25.05
N ASN A 3 -1.40 8.17 25.53
CA ASN A 3 -1.64 9.32 24.67
C ASN A 3 -0.44 9.67 23.78
N THR A 4 0.78 9.55 24.30
CA THR A 4 2.01 9.79 23.55
C THR A 4 2.18 8.77 22.42
N ILE A 5 1.87 7.49 22.70
CA ILE A 5 1.95 6.40 21.72
C ILE A 5 0.91 6.62 20.62
N LEU A 6 -0.34 6.93 20.99
CA LEU A 6 -1.40 7.22 20.02
C LEU A 6 -1.05 8.43 19.15
N PHE A 7 -0.52 9.50 19.75
CA PHE A 7 -0.12 10.69 19.01
C PHE A 7 1.01 10.38 18.01
N LEU A 8 2.03 9.65 18.44
CA LEU A 8 3.13 9.23 17.57
C LEU A 8 2.62 8.35 16.41
N PHE A 9 1.69 7.44 16.70
CA PHE A 9 1.09 6.56 15.69
C PHE A 9 0.29 7.35 14.64
N ILE A 10 -0.52 8.33 15.07
CA ILE A 10 -1.23 9.25 14.18
C ILE A 10 -0.24 10.02 13.30
N LEU A 11 0.81 10.58 13.90
CA LEU A 11 1.81 11.37 13.19
C LEU A 11 2.55 10.53 12.13
N LEU A 12 2.99 9.32 12.49
CA LEU A 12 3.63 8.40 11.54
C LEU A 12 2.68 8.01 10.40
N SER A 13 1.42 7.73 10.72
CA SER A 13 0.41 7.33 9.74
C SER A 13 0.10 8.44 8.73
N LEU A 14 0.02 9.69 9.20
CA LEU A 14 -0.14 10.85 8.33
C LEU A 14 1.08 11.08 7.44
N LEU A 15 2.28 11.00 8.00
CA LEU A 15 3.52 11.17 7.24
C LEU A 15 3.66 10.09 6.17
N PHE A 16 3.28 8.85 6.51
CA PHE A 16 3.19 7.75 5.57
C PHE A 16 2.14 7.97 4.47
N ALA A 17 0.94 8.45 4.82
CA ALA A 17 -0.10 8.77 3.83
C ALA A 17 0.37 9.85 2.83
N VAL A 18 1.04 10.89 3.32
CA VAL A 18 1.63 11.94 2.46
C VAL A 18 2.73 11.36 1.56
N TYR A 19 3.58 10.48 2.09
CA TYR A 19 4.59 9.79 1.31
C TYR A 19 3.98 8.98 0.16
N ASP A 20 2.96 8.18 0.46
CA ASP A 20 2.28 7.30 -0.49
C ASP A 20 1.58 8.10 -1.61
N GLN A 21 0.85 9.18 -1.26
CA GLN A 21 0.02 9.90 -2.22
C GLN A 21 0.75 10.99 -3.01
N ILE A 22 1.74 11.68 -2.42
CA ILE A 22 2.37 12.86 -3.03
C ILE A 22 3.82 12.58 -3.39
N LEU A 23 4.58 12.02 -2.45
CA LEU A 23 6.02 11.92 -2.61
C LEU A 23 6.40 10.86 -3.64
N MET A 24 5.71 9.71 -3.63
CA MET A 24 5.99 8.59 -4.52
C MET A 24 5.83 8.94 -6.01
N ASP A 25 4.85 9.77 -6.36
CA ASP A 25 4.66 10.24 -7.73
C ASP A 25 5.77 11.18 -8.19
N ARG A 26 6.32 12.01 -7.29
CA ARG A 26 7.35 13.00 -7.60
C ARG A 26 8.79 12.46 -7.51
N LEU A 27 9.03 11.42 -6.72
CA LEU A 27 10.37 10.87 -6.50
C LEU A 27 10.90 10.10 -7.72
N LYS A 28 12.15 10.34 -8.11
CA LYS A 28 12.84 9.60 -9.20
C LYS A 28 12.19 9.72 -10.59
N GLY A 29 11.76 10.93 -10.91
CA GLY A 29 11.35 11.31 -12.27
C GLY A 29 9.88 11.05 -12.57
N ARG A 30 9.50 11.30 -13.83
CA ARG A 30 8.11 11.18 -14.29
C ARG A 30 7.70 9.71 -14.38
N THR A 31 6.56 9.39 -13.79
CA THR A 31 5.88 8.11 -13.97
C THR A 31 5.36 8.02 -15.40
N LYS A 32 5.74 6.97 -16.12
CA LYS A 32 5.31 6.73 -17.51
C LYS A 32 4.04 5.88 -17.57
N LEU A 33 3.91 4.90 -16.67
CA LEU A 33 2.72 4.05 -16.57
C LEU A 33 2.44 3.75 -15.09
N THR A 34 1.17 3.86 -14.71
CA THR A 34 0.68 3.54 -13.36
C THR A 34 -0.36 2.46 -13.49
N ILE A 35 -0.21 1.38 -12.74
CA ILE A 35 -1.14 0.25 -12.74
C ILE A 35 -1.64 0.04 -11.33
N ILE A 36 -2.95 -0.18 -11.20
CA ILE A 36 -3.56 -0.51 -9.92
C ILE A 36 -3.46 -2.02 -9.73
N LEU A 37 -2.94 -2.42 -8.58
CA LEU A 37 -2.82 -3.81 -8.20
C LEU A 37 -4.01 -4.23 -7.37
N LYS A 38 -4.36 -5.52 -7.45
CA LYS A 38 -5.37 -6.11 -6.61
C LYS A 38 -4.99 -5.96 -5.14
N LYS A 39 -5.92 -5.44 -4.35
CA LYS A 39 -5.71 -5.21 -2.92
C LYS A 39 -5.62 -6.54 -2.19
N GLN A 40 -4.42 -6.87 -1.70
CA GLN A 40 -4.22 -8.08 -0.90
C GLN A 40 -4.76 -7.90 0.52
N LYS A 41 -5.49 -8.92 0.99
CA LYS A 41 -6.02 -9.13 2.35
C LYS A 41 -6.37 -7.87 3.15
N THR A 42 -7.61 -7.41 3.01
CA THR A 42 -8.17 -6.31 3.82
C THR A 42 -8.57 -6.72 5.25
N ILE A 43 -8.54 -8.02 5.57
CA ILE A 43 -9.01 -8.58 6.85
C ILE A 43 -8.25 -7.99 8.04
N ASP A 44 -6.94 -7.83 7.93
CA ASP A 44 -6.10 -7.30 9.03
C ASP A 44 -6.51 -5.86 9.39
N THR A 45 -6.90 -5.06 8.39
CA THR A 45 -7.36 -3.69 8.62
C THR A 45 -8.72 -3.66 9.31
N TRP A 46 -9.64 -4.56 8.95
CA TRP A 46 -10.91 -4.72 9.66
C TRP A 46 -10.70 -5.15 11.10
N LEU A 47 -9.75 -6.07 11.34
CA LEU A 47 -9.39 -6.52 12.67
C LEU A 47 -8.84 -5.37 13.52
N LEU A 48 -7.96 -4.54 12.96
CA LEU A 48 -7.45 -3.34 13.63
C LEU A 48 -8.58 -2.36 14.01
N ILE A 49 -9.48 -2.04 13.07
CA ILE A 49 -10.62 -1.15 13.33
C ILE A 49 -11.49 -1.71 14.45
N GLY A 50 -11.81 -3.01 14.41
CA GLY A 50 -12.59 -3.69 15.44
C GLY A 50 -11.92 -3.64 16.82
N LEU A 51 -10.60 -3.85 16.89
CA LEU A 51 -9.83 -3.75 18.12
C LEU A 51 -9.87 -2.33 18.73
N ILE A 52 -9.76 -1.29 17.90
CA ILE A 52 -9.81 0.09 18.37
C ILE A 52 -11.22 0.43 18.90
N ILE A 53 -12.28 0.02 18.19
CA ILE A 53 -13.66 0.23 18.64
C ILE A 53 -13.93 -0.49 19.97
N LEU A 54 -13.45 -1.72 20.12
CA LEU A 54 -13.57 -2.48 21.35
C LEU A 54 -12.81 -1.81 22.50
N SER A 55 -11.63 -1.26 22.21
CA SER A 55 -10.84 -0.49 23.18
C SER A 55 -11.55 0.79 23.62
N ILE A 56 -12.24 1.48 22.71
CA ILE A 56 -13.11 2.63 23.05
C ILE A 56 -14.23 2.19 23.99
N GLY A 57 -14.94 1.10 23.67
CA GLY A 57 -16.04 0.60 24.49
C GLY A 57 -15.63 0.23 25.92
N TYR A 58 -14.53 -0.52 26.06
CA TYR A 58 -13.94 -0.82 27.37
C TYR A 58 -13.48 0.44 28.09
N GLY A 59 -12.89 1.36 27.35
CA GLY A 59 -12.39 2.61 27.89
C GLY A 59 -13.49 3.52 28.46
N VAL A 60 -14.62 3.67 27.76
CA VAL A 60 -15.75 4.48 28.22
C VAL A 60 -16.29 3.95 29.56
N GLN A 61 -16.36 2.63 29.74
CA GLN A 61 -16.75 2.02 31.01
C GLN A 61 -15.79 2.35 32.16
N ASN A 62 -14.50 2.55 31.84
CA ASN A 62 -13.44 2.89 32.79
C ASN A 62 -13.14 4.39 32.88
N GLN A 63 -14.03 5.25 32.35
CA GLN A 63 -13.93 6.71 32.43
C GLN A 63 -12.60 7.27 31.91
N ILE A 64 -12.13 6.83 30.73
CA ILE A 64 -10.92 7.45 30.14
C ILE A 64 -11.13 8.95 29.91
N SER A 65 -10.02 9.67 29.93
CA SER A 65 -9.96 11.07 29.53
C SER A 65 -10.55 11.28 28.13
N ALA A 66 -11.32 12.36 27.97
CA ALA A 66 -11.86 12.80 26.69
C ALA A 66 -10.77 12.96 25.61
N PHE A 67 -9.55 13.33 26.01
CA PHE A 67 -8.41 13.43 25.10
C PHE A 67 -8.04 12.06 24.50
N THR A 68 -7.98 11.01 25.31
CA THR A 68 -7.66 9.65 24.83
C THR A 68 -8.73 9.14 23.87
N LEU A 69 -10.00 9.43 24.14
CA LEU A 69 -11.12 9.11 23.25
C LEU A 69 -11.01 9.81 21.90
N TYR A 70 -10.60 11.08 21.89
CA TYR A 70 -10.36 11.83 20.66
C TYR A 70 -9.25 11.17 19.82
N LEU A 71 -8.11 10.84 20.42
CA LEU A 71 -7.01 10.16 19.71
C LEU A 71 -7.42 8.79 19.16
N LEU A 72 -8.14 7.97 19.94
CA LEU A 72 -8.65 6.68 19.48
C LEU A 72 -9.59 6.85 18.29
N SER A 73 -10.50 7.83 18.35
CA SER A 73 -11.40 8.15 17.25
C SER A 73 -10.64 8.58 15.99
N THR A 74 -9.61 9.42 16.12
CA THR A 74 -8.74 9.80 15.00
C THR A 74 -8.02 8.59 14.41
N CYS A 75 -7.55 7.65 15.23
CA CYS A 75 -6.95 6.40 14.74
C CYS A 75 -7.94 5.57 13.93
N VAL A 76 -9.22 5.48 14.33
CA VAL A 76 -10.25 4.80 13.53
C VAL A 76 -10.40 5.47 12.17
N ILE A 77 -10.53 6.80 12.13
CA ILE A 77 -10.67 7.55 10.88
C ILE A 77 -9.47 7.33 9.97
N LEU A 78 -8.25 7.37 10.50
CA LEU A 78 -7.03 7.10 9.74
C LEU A 78 -6.94 5.66 9.25
N ALA A 79 -7.33 4.69 10.07
CA ALA A 79 -7.38 3.28 9.68
C ALA A 79 -8.35 3.08 8.51
N VAL A 80 -9.55 3.67 8.58
CA VAL A 80 -10.53 3.66 7.49
C VAL A 80 -9.97 4.36 6.24
N TYR A 81 -9.34 5.52 6.39
CA TYR A 81 -8.72 6.23 5.27
C TYR A 81 -7.68 5.35 4.56
N LEU A 82 -6.73 4.77 5.29
CA LEU A 82 -5.74 3.85 4.74
C LEU A 82 -6.38 2.57 4.18
N ALA A 83 -7.48 2.11 4.77
CA ALA A 83 -8.20 0.91 4.33
C ALA A 83 -8.95 1.10 3.02
N PHE A 84 -9.45 2.29 2.71
CA PHE A 84 -10.32 2.50 1.54
C PHE A 84 -9.67 3.34 0.46
N PHE A 85 -8.98 4.43 0.81
CA PHE A 85 -8.42 5.37 -0.17
C PHE A 85 -7.09 4.90 -0.77
N ARG A 86 -6.34 4.07 -0.04
CA ARG A 86 -5.07 3.53 -0.54
C ARG A 86 -5.31 2.27 -1.36
N SER A 87 -4.92 2.30 -2.62
CA SER A 87 -4.81 1.11 -3.46
C SER A 87 -3.35 0.82 -3.73
N PRO A 88 -2.89 -0.45 -3.67
CA PRO A 88 -1.53 -0.77 -4.05
C PRO A 88 -1.35 -0.46 -5.55
N ARG A 89 -0.27 0.24 -5.89
CA ARG A 89 0.02 0.66 -7.26
C ARG A 89 1.42 0.22 -7.66
N LEU A 90 1.57 -0.18 -8.91
CA LEU A 90 2.84 -0.36 -9.59
C LEU A 90 3.11 0.88 -10.44
N LEU A 91 4.19 1.60 -10.16
CA LEU A 91 4.58 2.78 -10.95
C LEU A 91 5.81 2.43 -11.78
N LEU A 92 5.65 2.40 -13.09
CA LEU A 92 6.75 2.25 -14.04
C LEU A 92 7.28 3.65 -14.39
N LYS A 93 8.53 3.91 -14.02
CA LYS A 93 9.24 5.17 -14.31
C LYS A 93 10.27 4.93 -15.41
N GLN A 94 10.99 5.99 -15.78
CA GLN A 94 12.01 5.92 -16.83
C GLN A 94 13.17 4.98 -16.49
N GLU A 95 13.67 5.03 -15.25
CA GLU A 95 14.89 4.34 -14.84
C GLU A 95 14.62 3.18 -13.87
N GLY A 96 13.36 2.95 -13.50
CA GLY A 96 12.99 1.88 -12.60
C GLY A 96 11.50 1.82 -12.29
N VAL A 97 11.16 0.96 -11.34
CA VAL A 97 9.80 0.64 -10.92
C VAL A 97 9.64 0.92 -9.44
N PHE A 98 8.53 1.51 -9.05
CA PHE A 98 8.06 1.43 -7.68
C PHE A 98 7.06 0.30 -7.52
N PHE A 99 7.36 -0.61 -6.60
CA PHE A 99 6.47 -1.68 -6.17
C PHE A 99 6.32 -1.65 -4.65
N ALA A 100 5.08 -1.65 -4.15
CA ALA A 100 4.76 -1.61 -2.73
C ALA A 100 5.56 -0.54 -1.95
N ASN A 101 5.57 0.70 -2.46
CA ASN A 101 6.26 1.86 -1.87
C ASN A 101 7.80 1.84 -1.92
N ILE A 102 8.41 0.82 -2.54
CA ILE A 102 9.85 0.64 -2.67
C ILE A 102 10.27 0.81 -4.14
N TYR A 103 11.34 1.56 -4.36
CA TYR A 103 11.92 1.73 -5.70
C TYR A 103 12.96 0.65 -6.03
N PHE A 104 12.82 0.07 -7.21
CA PHE A 104 13.76 -0.86 -7.82
C PHE A 104 14.24 -0.28 -9.16
N ASN A 105 15.56 -0.22 -9.35
CA ASN A 105 16.15 0.19 -10.63
C ASN A 105 16.03 -0.97 -11.65
N TYR A 106 15.79 -0.67 -12.93
CA TYR A 106 15.70 -1.69 -13.98
C TYR A 106 16.96 -2.56 -14.09
N ALA A 107 18.15 -2.03 -13.80
CA ALA A 107 19.40 -2.80 -13.78
C ALA A 107 19.42 -3.94 -12.72
N LYS A 108 18.49 -3.93 -11.75
CA LYS A 108 18.36 -5.00 -10.75
C LYS A 108 17.33 -6.06 -11.14
N ILE A 109 16.55 -5.81 -12.20
CA ILE A 109 15.51 -6.72 -12.69
C ILE A 109 16.18 -7.66 -13.69
N TYR A 110 16.13 -8.95 -13.37
CA TYR A 110 16.70 -10.02 -14.19
C TYR A 110 15.73 -10.43 -15.30
N GLN A 111 14.47 -10.69 -14.94
CA GLN A 111 13.44 -11.07 -15.90
C GLN A 111 12.07 -10.62 -15.42
N ILE A 112 11.18 -10.42 -16.38
CA ILE A 112 9.77 -10.13 -16.16
C ILE A 112 9.00 -11.21 -16.89
N ASN A 113 8.11 -11.88 -16.18
CA ASN A 113 7.28 -12.94 -16.72
C ASN A 113 5.82 -12.73 -16.31
N ILE A 114 4.91 -13.35 -17.04
CA ILE A 114 3.49 -13.39 -16.71
C ILE A 114 3.19 -14.83 -16.30
N ALA A 115 2.83 -15.02 -15.03
CA ALA A 115 2.39 -16.30 -14.50
C ALA A 115 0.85 -16.31 -14.41
N GLU A 116 0.23 -17.40 -14.84
CA GLU A 116 -1.19 -17.65 -14.61
C GLU A 116 -1.35 -18.38 -13.28
N ILE A 117 -2.09 -17.78 -12.34
CA ILE A 117 -2.38 -18.38 -11.03
C ILE A 117 -3.69 -19.16 -11.07
N ASN A 118 -4.70 -18.65 -11.79
CA ASN A 118 -5.99 -19.29 -12.04
C ASN A 118 -6.45 -18.97 -13.48
N THR A 119 -7.50 -19.64 -13.96
CA THR A 119 -8.04 -19.50 -15.33
C THR A 119 -8.31 -18.06 -15.77
N ASN A 120 -8.55 -17.14 -14.82
CA ASN A 120 -8.79 -15.71 -15.07
C ASN A 120 -7.85 -14.77 -14.28
N GLU A 121 -6.77 -15.27 -13.68
CA GLU A 121 -5.87 -14.43 -12.88
C GLU A 121 -4.43 -14.55 -13.37
N LYS A 122 -3.99 -13.52 -14.10
CA LYS A 122 -2.60 -13.34 -14.50
C LYS A 122 -1.88 -12.49 -13.47
N VAL A 123 -0.63 -12.86 -13.17
CA VAL A 123 0.25 -12.15 -12.24
C VAL A 123 1.56 -11.83 -12.94
N LEU A 124 1.96 -10.58 -12.84
CA LEU A 124 3.27 -10.13 -13.31
C LEU A 124 4.32 -10.52 -12.26
N VAL A 125 5.26 -11.36 -12.66
CA VAL A 125 6.37 -11.80 -11.83
C VAL A 125 7.63 -11.08 -12.28
N ILE A 126 8.20 -10.25 -11.40
CA ILE A 126 9.45 -9.55 -11.65
C ILE A 126 10.52 -10.20 -10.77
N ASP A 127 11.45 -10.89 -11.40
CA ASP A 127 12.58 -11.52 -10.72
C ASP A 127 13.75 -10.54 -10.66
N LEU A 128 14.34 -10.40 -9.48
CA LEU A 128 15.54 -9.59 -9.28
C LEU A 128 16.79 -10.46 -9.29
N HIS A 129 17.92 -9.86 -9.68
CA HIS A 129 19.24 -10.50 -9.62
C HIS A 129 19.61 -11.03 -8.22
N GLY A 130 18.99 -10.50 -7.15
CA GLY A 130 19.19 -10.97 -5.78
C GLY A 130 18.32 -12.16 -5.35
N GLY A 131 17.63 -12.84 -6.28
CA GLY A 131 16.79 -14.01 -6.00
C GLY A 131 15.42 -13.71 -5.39
N ARG A 132 15.10 -12.43 -5.15
CA ARG A 132 13.76 -12.00 -4.70
C ARG A 132 12.83 -11.87 -5.90
N ARG A 133 11.58 -12.33 -5.73
CA ARG A 133 10.52 -12.22 -6.73
C ARG A 133 9.47 -11.22 -6.26
N LEU A 134 9.08 -10.30 -7.11
CA LEU A 134 7.96 -9.39 -6.88
C LEU A 134 6.76 -9.91 -7.64
N LEU A 135 5.65 -10.12 -6.95
CA LEU A 135 4.39 -10.59 -7.52
C LEU A 135 3.40 -9.43 -7.57
N ALA A 136 3.18 -8.90 -8.77
CA ALA A 136 2.25 -7.82 -9.03
C ALA A 136 1.02 -8.38 -9.73
N GLN A 137 -0.08 -8.52 -8.99
CA GLN A 137 -1.36 -8.92 -9.57
C GLN A 137 -2.13 -7.67 -10.02
N PRO A 138 -2.27 -7.41 -11.32
CA PRO A 138 -3.06 -6.28 -11.81
C PRO A 138 -4.54 -6.47 -11.46
N GLU A 139 -5.25 -5.35 -11.28
CA GLU A 139 -6.71 -5.37 -11.07
C GLU A 139 -7.47 -5.63 -12.38
N ASN A 140 -6.97 -5.11 -13.51
CA ASN A 140 -7.55 -5.28 -14.85
C ASN A 140 -6.60 -5.98 -15.83
N GLU A 141 -7.16 -6.73 -16.79
CA GLU A 141 -6.37 -7.37 -17.85
C GLU A 141 -5.76 -6.37 -18.86
N GLU A 142 -6.45 -5.25 -19.11
CA GLU A 142 -5.95 -4.17 -19.99
C GLU A 142 -4.67 -3.53 -19.45
N ASP A 143 -4.55 -3.44 -18.12
CA ASP A 143 -3.35 -2.93 -17.46
C ASP A 143 -2.15 -3.85 -17.70
N LEU A 144 -2.36 -5.17 -17.76
CA LEU A 144 -1.31 -6.13 -18.05
C LEU A 144 -0.77 -5.95 -19.48
N GLN A 145 -1.64 -5.73 -20.46
CA GLN A 145 -1.22 -5.46 -21.84
C GLN A 145 -0.38 -4.17 -21.92
N SER A 146 -0.76 -3.16 -21.13
CA SER A 146 -0.01 -1.90 -21.05
C SER A 146 1.40 -2.10 -20.47
N VAL A 147 1.60 -3.02 -19.51
CA VAL A 147 2.93 -3.42 -19.04
C VAL A 147 3.76 -4.02 -20.16
N VAL A 148 3.20 -4.98 -20.89
CA VAL A 148 3.91 -5.70 -21.95
C VAL A 148 4.38 -4.73 -23.03
N ASN A 149 3.46 -3.88 -23.52
CA ASN A 149 3.77 -2.84 -24.50
C ASN A 149 4.83 -1.84 -24.01
N PHE A 150 4.95 -1.64 -22.71
CA PHE A 150 5.96 -0.75 -22.13
C PHE A 150 7.37 -1.35 -22.18
N PHE A 151 7.50 -2.68 -22.03
CA PHE A 151 8.80 -3.36 -22.06
C PHE A 151 9.25 -3.83 -23.45
N GLU A 152 8.32 -3.97 -24.40
CA GLU A 152 8.64 -4.27 -25.80
C GLU A 152 9.18 -3.05 -26.59
N LYS A 153 9.05 -1.84 -26.03
CA LYS A 153 9.45 -0.57 -26.63
C LYS A 153 10.83 -0.10 -26.19
#